data_AF-A0A7S0H2M5-F1
#
_entry.id   AF-A0A7S0H2M5-F1
#
_cell.length_a   1.000
_cell.length_b   1.000
_cell.length_c   1.000
_cell.angle_alpha   90.00
_cell.angle_beta   90.00
_cell.angle_gamma   90.00
#
_symmetry.space_group_name_H-M   'P 1'
#
loop_
_entity.id
_entity.type
_entity.pdbx_description
1 polymer ?
#
loop_
_entity_poly.entity_id
_entity_poly.type
_entity_poly.pdbx_seq_one_letter_code
_entity_poly.pdbx_strand_id
1 'polypeptide(L)'
;NGWLYKSGFIDFAGGGVIHLMGGVAAFVGTVTVGPRSSRFVWDGDDGGVVDHKPRGHSVTLVYVGTMLLWVAWFSFNAGSTLGVSNGNWRVAVVAAFNSSIAPA
;
A
#
# COMPACT_ATOMS: atom_id res chain seq x y z
N ASN A 1 -0.19 -2.83 -25.33
CA ASN A 1 -0.34 -1.56 -26.08
C ASN A 1 -0.96 -0.43 -25.25
N GLY A 2 -0.58 -0.26 -23.98
CA GLY A 2 -1.08 0.85 -23.14
C GLY A 2 -0.36 2.17 -23.43
N TRP A 3 -1.05 3.30 -23.30
CA TRP A 3 -0.48 4.62 -23.61
C TRP A 3 0.65 5.03 -22.64
N LEU A 4 0.52 4.72 -21.34
CA LEU A 4 1.57 4.96 -20.33
C LEU A 4 2.85 4.16 -20.62
N TYR A 5 2.70 2.91 -21.04
CA TYR A 5 3.84 2.10 -21.47
C TYR A 5 4.55 2.74 -22.67
N LYS A 6 3.78 3.24 -23.65
CA LYS A 6 4.32 3.94 -24.83
C LYS A 6 5.01 5.27 -24.47
N SER A 7 4.59 5.94 -23.40
CA SER A 7 5.24 7.16 -22.91
C SER A 7 6.47 6.91 -22.02
N GLY A 8 6.88 5.65 -21.83
CA GLY A 8 8.05 5.29 -21.03
C GLY A 8 7.81 5.24 -19.52
N PHE A 9 6.55 5.20 -19.06
CA PHE A 9 6.25 5.01 -17.64
C PHE A 9 6.71 3.62 -17.17
N ILE A 10 7.42 3.59 -16.05
CA ILE A 10 7.94 2.36 -15.45
C ILE A 10 7.22 2.12 -14.13
N ASP A 11 6.53 0.99 -14.05
CA ASP A 11 5.89 0.50 -12.84
C ASP A 11 6.19 -1.00 -12.73
N PHE A 12 7.19 -1.35 -11.91
CA PHE A 12 7.76 -2.69 -11.89
C PHE A 12 6.78 -3.73 -11.33
N ALA A 13 6.24 -3.49 -10.13
CA ALA A 13 5.35 -4.42 -9.43
C ALA A 13 3.96 -3.83 -9.14
N GLY A 14 3.64 -2.63 -9.64
CA GLY A 14 2.31 -2.05 -9.50
C GLY A 14 2.16 -0.97 -8.43
N GLY A 15 3.20 -0.16 -8.20
CA GLY A 15 3.11 1.05 -7.38
C GLY A 15 2.00 2.00 -7.86
N GLY A 16 1.88 2.17 -9.18
CA GLY A 16 0.83 2.98 -9.80
C GLY A 16 -0.49 2.21 -9.90
N VAL A 17 -0.47 1.06 -10.58
CA VAL A 17 -1.70 0.35 -10.95
C VAL A 17 -2.41 -0.35 -9.79
N ILE A 18 -1.71 -0.67 -8.69
CA ILE A 18 -2.32 -1.29 -7.50
C ILE A 18 -2.38 -0.29 -6.34
N HIS A 19 -1.25 0.25 -5.91
CA HIS A 19 -1.21 1.04 -4.67
C HIS A 19 -1.75 2.45 -4.84
N LEU A 20 -1.31 3.20 -5.85
CA LEU A 20 -1.80 4.55 -6.10
C LEU A 20 -3.29 4.51 -6.51
N MET A 21 -3.66 3.62 -7.44
CA MET A 21 -5.06 3.44 -7.84
C MET A 21 -5.95 3.11 -6.64
N GLY A 22 -5.59 2.11 -5.83
CA GLY A 22 -6.35 1.73 -4.64
C GLY A 22 -6.40 2.85 -3.60
N GLY A 23 -5.29 3.56 -3.39
CA GLY A 23 -5.21 4.70 -2.47
C GLY A 23 -6.09 5.88 -2.89
N VAL A 24 -6.08 6.24 -4.17
CA VAL A 24 -6.95 7.30 -4.71
C VAL A 24 -8.41 6.90 -4.63
N ALA A 25 -8.75 5.66 -4.97
CA ALA A 25 -10.11 5.15 -4.83
C ALA A 25 -10.59 5.19 -3.37
N ALA A 26 -9.74 4.76 -2.43
CA ALA A 26 -10.02 4.84 -1.00
C ALA A 26 -10.19 6.30 -0.53
N PHE A 27 -9.35 7.22 -1.00
CA PHE A 27 -9.44 8.64 -0.67
C PHE A 27 -10.73 9.28 -1.18
N VAL A 28 -11.07 9.08 -2.45
CA VAL A 28 -12.33 9.58 -3.01
C VAL A 28 -13.53 8.96 -2.29
N GLY A 29 -13.45 7.67 -1.96
CA GLY A 29 -14.47 6.96 -1.18
C GLY A 29 -14.65 7.56 0.21
N THR A 30 -13.58 7.84 0.95
CA THR A 30 -13.68 8.41 2.30
C THR A 30 -14.16 9.86 2.29
N VAL A 31 -13.79 10.66 1.29
CA VAL A 31 -14.32 12.03 1.11
C VAL A 31 -15.82 11.99 0.80
N THR A 32 -16.26 11.03 -0.04
CA THR A 32 -17.67 10.90 -0.42
C THR A 32 -18.55 10.42 0.73
N VAL A 33 -18.09 9.42 1.50
CA VAL A 33 -18.84 8.87 2.63
C VAL A 33 -18.79 9.79 3.86
N GLY A 34 -17.70 10.54 4.03
CA GLY A 34 -17.47 11.40 5.18
C GLY A 34 -16.90 10.66 6.39
N PRO A 35 -16.56 11.40 7.46
CA PRO A 35 -15.98 10.83 8.66
C PRO A 35 -16.99 9.98 9.44
N ARG A 36 -16.48 8.97 10.17
CA ARG A 36 -17.30 8.25 11.16
C ARG A 36 -17.88 9.23 12.18
N SER A 37 -19.08 8.95 12.69
CA SER A 37 -19.71 9.71 13.77
C SER A 37 -18.74 9.91 14.94
N SER A 38 -18.76 11.11 15.51
CA SER A 38 -17.88 11.53 16.61
C SER A 38 -16.37 11.35 16.36
N ARG A 39 -15.92 11.14 15.11
CA ARG A 39 -14.48 11.05 14.82
C ARG A 39 -13.78 12.39 15.03
N PHE A 40 -14.40 13.45 14.56
CA PHE A 40 -13.94 14.82 14.66
C PHE A 40 -15.03 15.61 15.37
N VAL A 41 -14.85 15.89 16.65
CA VAL A 41 -15.84 16.60 17.49
C VAL A 41 -15.32 18.01 17.76
N TRP A 42 -16.18 19.00 17.66
CA TRP A 42 -15.86 20.36 18.04
C TRP A 42 -15.90 20.49 19.56
N ASP A 43 -14.79 20.89 20.17
CA ASP A 43 -14.74 21.14 21.61
C ASP A 43 -15.03 22.62 21.91
N GLY A 44 -15.94 22.83 22.86
CA GLY A 44 -16.69 24.07 23.03
C GLY A 44 -15.94 25.23 23.68
N ASP A 45 -14.77 24.98 24.29
CA ASP A 45 -14.07 26.00 25.09
C ASP A 45 -12.86 26.63 24.37
N ASP A 46 -12.18 25.90 23.48
CA ASP A 46 -10.97 26.39 22.77
C ASP A 46 -11.16 26.53 21.25
N GLY A 47 -12.36 26.20 20.72
CA GLY A 47 -12.69 26.29 19.29
C GLY A 47 -11.97 25.29 18.38
N GLY A 48 -11.39 24.25 18.96
CA GLY A 48 -10.61 23.23 18.25
C GLY A 48 -11.42 21.98 17.88
N VAL A 49 -11.01 21.30 16.80
CA VAL A 49 -11.50 19.96 16.47
C VAL A 49 -10.70 18.92 17.25
N VAL A 50 -11.37 18.12 18.08
CA VAL A 50 -10.81 16.96 18.78
C VAL A 50 -10.94 15.71 17.90
N ASP A 51 -9.80 15.07 17.59
CA ASP A 51 -9.77 13.77 16.88
C ASP A 51 -9.92 12.61 17.87
N HIS A 52 -11.12 12.02 17.93
CA HIS A 52 -11.36 10.77 18.64
C HIS A 52 -10.92 9.59 17.78
N LYS A 53 -9.60 9.42 17.65
CA LYS A 53 -8.99 8.32 16.90
C LYS A 53 -9.46 6.96 17.46
N PRO A 54 -10.11 6.10 16.65
CA PRO A 54 -10.52 4.78 17.09
C PRO A 54 -9.30 3.93 17.44
N ARG A 55 -9.39 3.22 18.56
CA ARG A 55 -8.35 2.28 18.99
C ARG A 55 -8.33 1.07 18.05
N GLY A 56 -7.13 0.53 17.82
CA GLY A 56 -6.99 -0.75 17.12
C GLY A 56 -7.73 -1.85 17.89
N HIS A 57 -8.52 -2.66 17.19
CA HIS A 57 -9.35 -3.70 17.81
C HIS A 57 -8.51 -4.92 18.27
N SER A 58 -7.41 -5.22 17.57
CA SER A 58 -6.49 -6.30 17.91
C SER A 58 -5.10 -6.01 17.34
N VAL A 59 -4.13 -5.79 18.24
CA VAL A 59 -2.73 -5.60 17.85
C VAL A 59 -2.14 -6.90 17.29
N THR A 60 -2.49 -8.05 17.88
CA THR A 60 -2.04 -9.37 17.41
C THR A 60 -2.45 -9.63 15.96
N LEU A 61 -3.69 -9.30 15.59
CA LEU A 61 -4.15 -9.49 14.21
C LEU A 61 -3.42 -8.58 13.22
N VAL A 62 -3.10 -7.34 13.62
CA VAL A 62 -2.27 -6.44 12.81
C VAL A 62 -0.89 -7.05 12.58
N TYR A 63 -0.24 -7.60 13.60
CA TYR A 63 1.06 -8.25 13.43
C TYR A 63 0.99 -9.46 12.49
N VAL A 64 0.01 -10.35 12.70
CA VAL A 64 -0.16 -11.53 11.83
C VAL A 64 -0.42 -11.10 10.38
N GLY A 65 -1.32 -10.12 10.17
CA GLY A 65 -1.60 -9.58 8.85
C GLY A 65 -0.37 -8.96 8.18
N THR A 66 0.39 -8.15 8.91
CA THR A 66 1.63 -7.52 8.40
C THR A 66 2.67 -8.57 8.02
N MET A 67 2.86 -9.63 8.82
CA MET A 67 3.80 -10.70 8.50
C MET A 67 3.38 -11.48 7.25
N LEU A 68 2.08 -11.78 7.11
CA LEU A 68 1.55 -12.41 5.90
C LEU A 68 1.74 -11.54 4.66
N LEU A 69 1.45 -10.24 4.77
CA LEU A 69 1.66 -9.28 3.68
C LEU A 69 3.15 -9.19 3.31
N TRP A 70 4.04 -9.09 4.29
CA TRP A 70 5.47 -8.99 4.05
C TRP A 70 6.03 -10.24 3.35
N VAL A 71 5.66 -11.45 3.80
CA VAL A 71 6.06 -12.70 3.15
C VAL A 71 5.51 -12.78 1.72
N ALA A 72 4.24 -12.42 1.51
CA ALA A 72 3.65 -12.39 0.18
C ALA A 72 4.33 -11.36 -0.74
N TRP A 73 4.85 -10.26 -0.18
CA TRP A 73 5.48 -9.18 -0.94
C TRP A 73 6.78 -9.59 -1.65
N PHE A 74 7.51 -10.57 -1.11
CA PHE A 74 8.68 -11.15 -1.79
C PHE A 74 8.30 -11.77 -3.12
N SER A 75 7.28 -12.64 -3.10
CA SER A 75 6.78 -13.31 -4.32
C SER A 75 6.12 -12.32 -5.27
N PHE A 76 5.46 -11.29 -4.74
CA PHE A 76 4.80 -10.25 -5.53
C PHE A 76 5.82 -9.41 -6.34
N ASN A 77 6.86 -8.90 -5.67
CA ASN A 77 7.89 -8.11 -6.33
C ASN A 77 8.82 -8.97 -7.20
N ALA A 78 9.29 -10.13 -6.71
CA ALA A 78 10.14 -11.01 -7.50
C ALA A 78 9.40 -11.62 -8.70
N GLY A 79 8.13 -12.00 -8.52
CA GLY A 79 7.29 -12.55 -9.59
C GLY A 79 6.97 -11.56 -10.70
N SER A 80 7.09 -10.26 -10.44
CA SER A 80 6.88 -9.20 -11.44
C SER A 80 7.96 -9.20 -12.55
N THR A 81 9.01 -10.02 -12.44
CA THR A 81 9.95 -10.29 -13.54
C THR A 81 9.37 -11.20 -14.62
N LEU A 82 8.20 -11.81 -14.39
CA LEU A 82 7.48 -12.70 -15.31
C LEU A 82 8.27 -13.95 -15.72
N GLY A 83 9.21 -14.38 -14.89
CA GLY A 83 9.99 -15.60 -15.09
C GLY A 83 11.45 -15.47 -14.64
N VAL A 84 12.18 -16.59 -14.77
CA VAL A 84 13.58 -16.74 -14.34
C VAL A 84 14.55 -17.05 -15.49
N SER A 85 14.01 -17.31 -16.69
CA SER A 85 14.79 -17.54 -17.91
C SER A 85 15.50 -16.28 -18.39
N ASN A 86 16.45 -16.44 -19.31
CA ASN A 86 17.17 -15.34 -19.97
C ASN A 86 17.87 -14.34 -19.01
N GLY A 87 18.23 -14.79 -17.80
CA GLY A 87 18.88 -13.95 -16.80
C GLY A 87 17.93 -13.16 -15.89
N ASN A 88 16.61 -13.24 -16.08
CA ASN A 88 15.62 -12.55 -15.24
C ASN A 88 15.67 -12.98 -13.77
N TRP A 89 16.21 -14.18 -13.48
CA TRP A 89 16.45 -14.62 -12.10
C TRP A 89 17.31 -13.63 -11.30
N ARG A 90 18.26 -12.93 -11.95
CA ARG A 90 19.10 -11.92 -11.28
C ARG A 90 18.27 -10.73 -10.80
N VAL A 91 17.37 -10.25 -11.66
CA VAL A 91 16.45 -9.16 -11.34
C VAL A 91 15.47 -9.61 -10.25
N ALA A 92 14.96 -10.84 -10.33
CA ALA A 92 14.02 -11.38 -9.35
C ALA A 92 14.65 -11.47 -7.95
N VAL A 93 15.91 -11.94 -7.86
CA VAL A 93 16.66 -12.00 -6.60
C VAL A 93 16.90 -10.60 -6.05
N VAL A 94 17.36 -9.65 -6.87
CA VAL A 94 17.57 -8.26 -6.43
C VAL A 94 16.26 -7.63 -5.97
N ALA A 95 15.15 -7.85 -6.69
CA ALA A 95 13.84 -7.37 -6.29
C ALA A 95 13.39 -7.98 -4.95
N ALA A 96 13.59 -9.28 -4.73
CA ALA A 96 13.30 -9.94 -3.46
C ALA A 96 14.13 -9.35 -2.30
N PHE A 97 15.44 -9.17 -2.49
CA PHE A 97 16.31 -8.55 -1.48
C PHE A 97 15.95 -7.08 -1.21
N ASN A 98 15.65 -6.30 -2.24
CA ASN A 98 15.20 -4.92 -2.05
C ASN A 98 13.87 -4.87 -1.27
N SER A 99 13.03 -5.90 -1.43
CA SER A 99 11.75 -6.02 -0.71
C SER A 99 11.91 -6.35 0.78
N SER A 100 13.02 -6.97 1.21
CA SER A 100 13.28 -7.17 2.65
C SER A 100 13.85 -5.94 3.33
N ILE A 101 14.70 -5.16 2.63
CA ILE A 101 15.37 -3.99 3.22
C ILE A 101 14.53 -2.71 3.16
N ALA A 102 13.62 -2.57 2.19
CA ALA A 102 12.75 -1.41 2.09
C ALA A 102 11.82 -1.20 3.32
N PRO A 103 11.25 -2.25 3.94
CA PRO A 103 10.46 -2.10 5.16
C PRO A 103 11.28 -2.15 6.47
N ALA A 104 12.59 -2.42 6.41
CA ALA A 104 13.47 -2.50 7.58
C ALA A 104 13.87 -1.11 8.10
#